data_AF-A0A9Q9BBP3-F1
#
_entry.id   AF-A0A9Q9BBP3-F1
#
_cell.length_a   1.000
_cell.length_b   1.000
_cell.length_c   1.000
_cell.angle_alpha   90.00
_cell.angle_beta   90.00
_cell.angle_gamma   90.00
#
_symmetry.space_group_name_H-M   'P 1'
#
loop_
_entity.id
_entity.type
_entity.pdbx_description
1 polymer ?
#
loop_
_entity_poly.entity_id
_entity_poly.type
_entity_poly.pdbx_seq_one_letter_code
_entity_poly.pdbx_strand_id
1 'polypeptide(L)'
;MSRTRTYKRAENNLVRYVNELFKAFCGAVSKGIMKFINGGRKKLTIMVVPHSQKKVVNFQASIFSIIFVSVLLVGILASFFWFTTESIASARKLANLKEETRKTQASLNVLKNETNDLLKNAKNFQSTLSSTLTSLGLQSIMETGAESDDSSDLSLLFNVQEQAQGTAREVSELKKLSAYLQDSIQPVQEMAKLMDTQTALFSDIPSLWPIKGGIGHITMAFGQNRHPFTGQWYIHTGIDLATGRSGDPIMATADGQVITVETDSGWGNYIIIKHKHGFYTRYAHLSSFRVTRGQHVQKGQVIGYVGNTGISTGPHLHYEVHIGSDVVDPMKYLNIKNTGRKK
;
A
#
# COMPACT_ATOMS: atom_id res chain seq x y z
N MET A 1 -52.71 -87.31 28.68
CA MET A 1 -52.77 -87.55 27.23
C MET A 1 -52.22 -86.34 26.48
N SER A 2 -51.41 -86.60 25.43
CA SER A 2 -51.60 -85.95 24.13
C SER A 2 -51.27 -84.46 23.91
N ARG A 3 -50.01 -84.03 24.10
CA ARG A 3 -49.43 -82.93 23.27
C ARG A 3 -47.92 -83.09 22.98
N THR A 4 -47.14 -83.62 23.92
CA THR A 4 -45.68 -83.78 23.77
C THR A 4 -45.27 -84.87 22.79
N ARG A 5 -45.99 -85.99 22.72
CA ARG A 5 -45.74 -87.04 21.70
C ARG A 5 -46.06 -86.57 20.28
N THR A 6 -47.05 -85.71 20.11
CA THR A 6 -47.46 -85.16 18.81
C THR A 6 -46.41 -84.18 18.27
N TYR A 7 -45.87 -83.31 19.15
CA TYR A 7 -44.76 -82.41 18.80
C TYR A 7 -43.48 -83.17 18.42
N LYS A 8 -43.08 -84.16 19.22
CA LYS A 8 -41.87 -84.96 18.93
C LYS A 8 -41.99 -85.76 17.63
N ARG A 9 -43.21 -86.13 17.23
CA ARG A 9 -43.48 -86.80 15.95
C ARG A 9 -43.45 -85.81 14.78
N ALA A 10 -43.98 -84.60 14.95
CA ALA A 10 -43.88 -83.53 13.97
C ALA A 10 -42.44 -83.07 13.75
N GLU A 11 -41.65 -82.93 14.82
CA GLU A 11 -40.22 -82.62 14.78
C GLU A 11 -39.42 -83.72 14.07
N ASN A 12 -39.64 -84.99 14.42
CA ASN A 12 -38.97 -86.11 13.73
C ASN A 12 -39.36 -86.20 12.24
N ASN A 13 -40.59 -85.84 11.88
CA ASN A 13 -41.01 -85.78 10.48
C ASN A 13 -40.39 -84.59 9.73
N LEU A 14 -40.29 -83.42 10.38
CA LEU A 14 -39.62 -82.23 9.84
C LEU A 14 -38.12 -82.51 9.62
N VAL A 15 -37.43 -83.10 10.60
CA VAL A 15 -36.02 -83.47 10.50
C VAL A 15 -35.79 -84.47 9.38
N ARG A 16 -36.68 -85.47 9.21
CA ARG A 16 -36.61 -86.39 8.06
C ARG A 16 -36.81 -85.65 6.74
N TYR A 17 -37.79 -84.76 6.65
CA TYR A 17 -38.07 -84.00 5.43
C TYR A 17 -36.90 -83.09 5.02
N VAL A 18 -36.31 -82.36 5.99
CA VAL A 18 -35.13 -81.52 5.76
C VAL A 18 -33.91 -82.37 5.36
N ASN A 19 -33.71 -83.53 5.99
CA ASN A 19 -32.62 -84.44 5.63
C ASN A 19 -32.79 -85.01 4.21
N GLU A 20 -34.03 -85.35 3.81
CA GLU A 20 -34.32 -85.77 2.43
C GLU A 20 -34.14 -84.65 1.41
N LEU A 21 -34.56 -83.41 1.72
CA LEU A 21 -34.28 -82.23 0.87
C LEU A 21 -32.79 -81.95 0.73
N PHE A 22 -32.03 -82.05 1.83
CA PHE A 22 -30.59 -81.84 1.84
C PHE A 22 -29.88 -82.93 1.02
N LYS A 23 -30.26 -84.19 1.19
CA LYS A 23 -29.75 -85.30 0.36
C LYS A 23 -30.09 -85.12 -1.11
N ALA A 24 -31.31 -84.67 -1.43
CA ALA A 24 -31.72 -84.40 -2.81
C ALA A 24 -30.91 -83.25 -3.43
N PHE A 25 -30.68 -82.17 -2.68
CA PHE A 25 -29.87 -81.03 -3.11
C PHE A 25 -28.40 -81.42 -3.31
N CYS A 26 -27.78 -82.06 -2.31
CA CYS A 26 -26.41 -82.56 -2.43
C CYS A 26 -26.28 -83.58 -3.58
N GLY A 27 -27.29 -84.43 -3.78
CA GLY A 27 -27.35 -85.35 -4.92
C GLY A 27 -27.44 -84.63 -6.27
N ALA A 28 -28.24 -83.56 -6.38
CA ALA A 28 -28.36 -82.76 -7.59
C ALA A 28 -27.07 -81.99 -7.91
N VAL A 29 -26.45 -81.38 -6.90
CA VAL A 29 -25.14 -80.71 -7.02
C VAL A 29 -24.06 -81.72 -7.40
N SER A 30 -24.01 -82.88 -6.73
CA SER A 30 -23.07 -83.95 -7.05
C SER A 30 -23.26 -84.46 -8.48
N LYS A 31 -24.49 -84.69 -8.94
CA LYS A 31 -24.77 -85.08 -10.34
C LYS A 31 -24.37 -83.98 -11.32
N GLY A 32 -24.60 -82.71 -10.99
CA GLY A 32 -24.16 -81.56 -11.78
C GLY A 32 -22.64 -81.50 -11.93
N ILE A 33 -21.92 -81.61 -10.80
CA ILE A 33 -20.45 -81.67 -10.76
C ILE A 33 -19.93 -82.88 -11.54
N MET A 34 -20.54 -84.04 -11.37
CA MET A 34 -20.11 -85.26 -12.04
C MET A 34 -20.35 -85.19 -13.56
N LYS A 35 -21.46 -84.58 -14.01
CA LYS A 35 -21.74 -84.30 -15.42
C LYS A 35 -20.74 -83.28 -16.00
N PHE A 36 -20.36 -82.28 -15.22
CA PHE A 36 -19.35 -81.28 -15.59
C PHE A 36 -17.94 -81.88 -15.69
N ILE A 37 -17.52 -82.69 -14.71
CA ILE A 37 -16.25 -83.42 -14.73
C ILE A 37 -16.19 -84.37 -15.94
N ASN A 38 -17.27 -85.13 -16.19
CA ASN A 38 -17.33 -86.03 -17.34
C ASN A 38 -17.34 -85.26 -18.68
N GLY A 39 -17.99 -84.09 -18.72
CA GLY A 39 -17.99 -83.20 -19.88
C GLY A 39 -16.60 -82.62 -20.19
N GLY A 40 -15.87 -82.18 -19.16
CA GLY A 40 -14.54 -81.59 -19.34
C GLY A 40 -13.40 -82.60 -19.55
N ARG A 41 -13.62 -83.88 -19.21
CA ARG A 41 -12.72 -85.00 -19.58
C ARG A 41 -12.72 -85.32 -21.07
N LYS A 42 -13.67 -84.79 -21.84
CA LYS A 42 -13.66 -84.90 -23.30
C LYS A 42 -12.41 -84.20 -23.86
N LYS A 43 -11.66 -84.93 -24.69
CA LYS A 43 -10.46 -84.43 -25.37
C LYS A 43 -10.89 -83.82 -26.70
N LEU A 44 -10.51 -82.58 -26.94
CA LEU A 44 -10.68 -81.92 -28.23
C LEU A 44 -9.39 -82.11 -29.03
N THR A 45 -9.50 -82.68 -30.23
CA THR A 45 -8.36 -82.85 -31.13
C THR A 45 -8.32 -81.68 -32.09
N ILE A 46 -7.30 -80.83 -31.94
CA ILE A 46 -7.03 -79.73 -32.88
C ILE A 46 -5.98 -80.25 -33.86
N MET A 47 -6.36 -80.36 -35.13
CA MET A 47 -5.50 -80.81 -36.21
C MET A 47 -5.10 -79.61 -37.06
N VAL A 48 -3.82 -79.23 -37.01
CA VAL A 48 -3.30 -78.10 -37.78
C VAL A 48 -2.74 -78.64 -39.08
N VAL A 49 -3.41 -78.33 -40.19
CA VAL A 49 -3.01 -78.75 -41.54
C VAL A 49 -2.33 -77.56 -42.25
N PRO A 50 -0.99 -77.50 -42.30
CA PRO A 50 -0.31 -76.46 -43.05
C PRO A 50 -0.50 -76.65 -44.56
N HIS A 51 -0.62 -75.55 -45.31
CA HIS A 51 -0.75 -75.57 -46.78
C HIS A 51 0.56 -75.94 -47.52
N SER A 52 1.66 -76.17 -46.80
CA SER A 52 2.91 -76.72 -47.36
C SER A 52 2.97 -78.22 -47.06
N GLN A 53 3.70 -79.03 -47.85
CA GLN A 53 3.81 -80.50 -47.69
C GLN A 53 4.49 -81.00 -46.38
N LYS A 54 4.44 -80.22 -45.30
CA LYS A 54 4.90 -80.60 -43.96
C LYS A 54 3.90 -81.55 -43.29
N LYS A 55 4.39 -82.38 -42.38
CA LYS A 55 3.57 -83.35 -41.64
C LYS A 55 2.52 -82.64 -40.79
N VAL A 56 1.30 -83.19 -40.79
CA VAL A 56 0.18 -82.73 -39.96
C VAL A 56 0.52 -82.94 -38.49
N VAL A 57 0.29 -81.92 -37.66
CA VAL A 57 0.52 -81.98 -36.21
C VAL A 57 -0.83 -82.03 -35.48
N ASN A 58 -1.01 -83.05 -34.65
CA ASN A 58 -2.24 -83.29 -33.89
C ASN A 58 -2.03 -82.99 -32.41
N PHE A 59 -2.84 -82.10 -31.83
CA PHE A 59 -2.83 -81.81 -30.40
C PHE A 59 -4.15 -82.23 -29.76
N GLN A 60 -4.07 -82.95 -28.64
CA GLN A 60 -5.23 -83.32 -27.83
C GLN A 60 -5.20 -82.57 -26.51
N ALA A 61 -6.18 -81.71 -26.27
CA ALA A 61 -6.31 -80.97 -25.02
C ALA A 61 -7.65 -81.28 -24.34
N SER A 62 -7.67 -81.31 -23.01
CA SER A 62 -8.90 -81.39 -22.24
C SER A 62 -9.60 -80.03 -22.28
N ILE A 63 -10.93 -80.03 -22.34
CA ILE A 63 -11.72 -78.79 -22.23
C ILE A 63 -11.37 -78.02 -20.93
N PHE A 64 -11.06 -78.73 -19.83
CA PHE A 64 -10.61 -78.09 -18.60
C PHE A 64 -9.28 -77.36 -18.73
N SER A 65 -8.30 -77.94 -19.44
CA SER A 65 -7.02 -77.27 -19.67
C SER A 65 -7.18 -76.01 -20.54
N ILE A 66 -8.09 -76.02 -21.51
CA ILE A 66 -8.36 -74.85 -22.36
C ILE A 66 -9.02 -73.73 -21.54
N ILE A 67 -10.03 -74.05 -20.73
CA ILE A 67 -10.71 -73.09 -19.86
C ILE A 67 -9.76 -72.54 -18.80
N PHE A 68 -8.90 -73.38 -18.22
CA PHE A 68 -7.92 -72.95 -17.23
C PHE A 68 -6.91 -71.97 -17.84
N VAL A 69 -6.37 -72.28 -19.01
CA VAL A 69 -5.43 -71.40 -19.73
C VAL A 69 -6.11 -70.10 -20.14
N SER A 70 -7.37 -70.12 -20.60
CA SER A 70 -8.08 -68.90 -20.98
C SER A 70 -8.39 -68.01 -19.77
N VAL A 71 -8.81 -68.56 -18.63
CA VAL A 71 -9.03 -67.80 -17.39
C VAL A 71 -7.72 -67.19 -16.88
N LEU A 72 -6.63 -67.94 -16.93
CA LEU A 72 -5.31 -67.46 -16.52
C LEU A 72 -4.83 -66.33 -17.44
N LEU A 73 -5.02 -66.47 -18.76
CA LEU A 73 -4.67 -65.44 -19.74
C LEU A 73 -5.51 -64.16 -19.54
N VAL A 74 -6.82 -64.30 -19.30
CA VAL A 74 -7.71 -63.17 -18.99
C VAL A 74 -7.30 -62.50 -17.68
N GLY A 75 -6.95 -63.26 -16.64
CA GLY A 75 -6.47 -62.72 -15.36
C GLY A 75 -5.17 -61.93 -15.50
N ILE A 76 -4.21 -62.44 -16.28
CA ILE A 76 -2.96 -61.73 -16.59
C ILE A 76 -3.24 -60.44 -17.35
N LEU A 77 -4.10 -60.49 -18.38
CA LEU A 77 -4.47 -59.30 -19.17
C LEU A 77 -5.20 -58.26 -18.32
N ALA A 78 -6.12 -58.68 -17.46
CA ALA A 78 -6.84 -57.79 -16.55
C ALA A 78 -5.89 -57.16 -15.52
N SER A 79 -4.97 -57.94 -14.94
CA SER A 79 -3.96 -57.42 -14.01
C SER A 79 -2.99 -56.45 -14.70
N PHE A 80 -2.58 -56.72 -15.94
CA PHE A 80 -1.75 -55.83 -16.72
C PHE A 80 -2.48 -54.52 -17.02
N PHE A 81 -3.75 -54.59 -17.42
CA PHE A 81 -4.56 -53.39 -17.68
C PHE A 81 -4.79 -52.57 -16.40
N TRP A 82 -5.11 -53.23 -15.28
CA TRP A 82 -5.23 -52.58 -13.98
C TRP A 82 -3.91 -51.88 -13.58
N PHE A 83 -2.79 -52.61 -13.60
CA PHE A 83 -1.48 -52.08 -13.22
C PHE A 83 -1.01 -50.92 -14.12
N THR A 84 -1.25 -51.01 -15.43
CA THR A 84 -0.94 -49.91 -16.36
C THR A 84 -1.81 -48.68 -16.10
N THR A 85 -3.10 -48.85 -15.78
CA THR A 85 -3.96 -47.71 -15.44
C THR A 85 -3.53 -47.02 -14.14
N GLU A 86 -3.14 -47.79 -13.12
CA GLU A 86 -2.78 -47.26 -11.80
C GLU A 86 -1.37 -46.63 -11.78
N SER A 87 -0.43 -47.19 -12.54
CA SER A 87 0.90 -46.59 -12.72
C SER A 87 0.82 -45.26 -13.48
N ILE A 88 0.00 -45.17 -14.52
CA ILE A 88 -0.26 -43.91 -15.24
C ILE A 88 -0.95 -42.89 -14.32
N ALA A 89 -1.93 -43.32 -13.52
CA ALA A 89 -2.61 -42.43 -12.56
C ALA A 89 -1.64 -41.88 -11.50
N SER A 90 -0.73 -42.73 -11.00
CA SER A 90 0.28 -42.35 -10.01
C SER A 90 1.33 -41.38 -10.60
N ALA A 91 1.78 -41.64 -11.82
CA ALA A 91 2.70 -40.75 -12.54
C ALA A 91 2.09 -39.35 -12.77
N ARG A 92 0.79 -39.27 -13.11
CA ARG A 92 0.06 -38.01 -13.24
C ARG A 92 -0.06 -37.25 -11.92
N LYS A 93 -0.38 -37.94 -10.82
CA LYS A 93 -0.42 -37.32 -9.48
C LYS A 93 0.94 -36.75 -9.09
N LEU A 94 2.03 -37.49 -9.34
CA LEU A 94 3.38 -37.03 -9.07
C LEU A 94 3.76 -35.82 -9.92
N ALA A 95 3.40 -35.80 -11.20
CA ALA A 95 3.62 -34.66 -12.07
C ALA A 95 2.87 -33.41 -11.59
N ASN A 96 1.60 -33.55 -11.21
CA ASN A 96 0.80 -32.46 -10.67
C ASN A 96 1.37 -31.94 -9.35
N LEU A 97 1.73 -32.83 -8.43
CA LEU A 97 2.31 -32.45 -7.14
C LEU A 97 3.65 -31.74 -7.34
N LYS A 98 4.50 -32.22 -8.25
CA LYS A 98 5.77 -31.57 -8.59
C LYS A 98 5.57 -30.18 -9.21
N GLU A 99 4.54 -30.01 -10.03
CA GLU A 99 4.22 -28.70 -10.59
C GLU A 99 3.66 -27.75 -9.52
N GLU A 100 2.85 -28.25 -8.59
CA GLU A 100 2.33 -27.47 -7.46
C GLU A 100 3.46 -27.04 -6.51
N THR A 101 4.42 -27.92 -6.20
CA THR A 101 5.61 -27.53 -5.41
C THR A 101 6.50 -26.54 -6.14
N ARG A 102 6.66 -26.67 -7.46
CA ARG A 102 7.41 -25.69 -8.27
C ARG A 102 6.73 -24.32 -8.26
N LYS A 103 5.40 -24.28 -8.40
CA LYS A 103 4.61 -23.03 -8.34
C LYS A 103 4.69 -22.38 -6.98
N THR A 104 4.50 -23.13 -5.90
CA THR A 104 4.60 -22.61 -4.53
C THR A 104 6.00 -22.08 -4.22
N GLN A 105 7.05 -22.79 -4.63
CA GLN A 105 8.43 -22.31 -4.48
C GLN A 105 8.70 -21.03 -5.29
N ALA A 106 8.17 -20.93 -6.51
CA ALA A 106 8.27 -19.73 -7.32
C ALA A 106 7.56 -18.54 -6.66
N SER A 107 6.36 -18.74 -6.11
CA SER A 107 5.63 -17.73 -5.35
C SER A 107 6.39 -17.28 -4.10
N LEU A 108 7.02 -18.20 -3.36
CA LEU A 108 7.85 -17.85 -2.20
C LEU A 108 9.06 -16.99 -2.59
N ASN A 109 9.73 -17.32 -3.71
CA ASN A 109 10.85 -16.52 -4.20
C ASN A 109 10.41 -15.10 -4.61
N VAL A 110 9.23 -14.96 -5.23
CA VAL A 110 8.67 -13.65 -5.57
C VAL A 110 8.36 -12.86 -4.30
N LEU A 111 7.66 -13.46 -3.32
CA LEU A 111 7.36 -12.81 -2.04
C LEU A 111 8.64 -12.36 -1.33
N LYS A 112 9.68 -13.18 -1.32
CA LYS A 112 10.99 -12.85 -0.74
C LYS A 112 11.65 -11.66 -1.45
N ASN A 113 11.57 -11.59 -2.77
CA ASN A 113 12.14 -10.46 -3.49
C ASN A 113 11.36 -9.18 -3.16
N GLU A 114 10.03 -9.25 -3.13
CA GLU A 114 9.17 -8.13 -2.78
C GLU A 114 9.43 -7.61 -1.36
N THR A 115 9.60 -8.51 -0.37
CA THR A 115 9.92 -8.10 1.00
C THR A 115 11.28 -7.43 1.10
N ASN A 116 12.28 -7.91 0.36
CA ASN A 116 13.60 -7.28 0.29
C ASN A 116 13.54 -5.89 -0.36
N ASP A 117 12.77 -5.75 -1.43
CA ASP A 117 12.57 -4.47 -2.11
C ASP A 117 11.83 -3.47 -1.20
N LEU A 118 10.80 -3.91 -0.48
CA LEU A 118 10.11 -3.10 0.52
C LEU A 118 11.06 -2.65 1.64
N LEU A 119 11.91 -3.55 2.14
CA LEU A 119 12.89 -3.20 3.19
C LEU A 119 13.92 -2.18 2.68
N LYS A 120 14.37 -2.31 1.43
CA LYS A 120 15.28 -1.35 0.78
C LYS A 120 14.61 0.01 0.64
N ASN A 121 13.36 0.05 0.20
CA ASN A 121 12.58 1.28 0.07
C ASN A 121 12.35 1.95 1.42
N ALA A 122 12.04 1.18 2.47
CA ALA A 122 11.90 1.71 3.83
C ALA A 122 13.20 2.33 4.35
N LYS A 123 14.35 1.69 4.12
CA LYS A 123 15.67 2.26 4.48
C LYS A 123 15.97 3.55 3.71
N ASN A 124 15.66 3.60 2.42
CA ASN A 124 15.83 4.81 1.61
C ASN A 124 14.94 5.96 2.11
N PHE A 125 13.68 5.65 2.45
CA PHE A 125 12.76 6.61 3.06
C PHE A 125 13.32 7.14 4.39
N GLN A 126 13.80 6.27 5.27
CA GLN A 126 14.42 6.67 6.55
C GLN A 126 15.62 7.60 6.35
N SER A 127 16.53 7.25 5.44
CA SER A 127 17.71 8.08 5.13
C SER A 127 17.30 9.46 4.57
N THR A 128 16.29 9.49 3.72
CA THR A 128 15.75 10.74 3.15
C THR A 128 15.07 11.58 4.22
N LEU A 129 14.28 10.95 5.09
CA LEU A 129 13.60 11.61 6.21
C LEU A 129 14.61 12.21 7.19
N SER A 130 15.61 11.42 7.59
CA SER A 130 16.67 11.86 8.51
C SER A 130 17.50 13.00 7.93
N SER A 131 17.89 12.93 6.66
CA SER A 131 18.61 14.01 5.99
C SER A 131 17.76 15.28 5.84
N THR A 132 16.45 15.14 5.63
CA THR A 132 15.51 16.27 5.59
C THR A 132 15.33 16.92 6.97
N LEU A 133 15.20 16.12 8.03
CA LEU A 133 15.14 16.64 9.41
C LEU A 133 16.43 17.37 9.80
N THR A 134 17.57 16.81 9.40
CA THR A 134 18.90 17.43 9.61
C THR A 134 19.01 18.77 8.87
N SER A 135 18.57 18.83 7.61
CA SER A 135 18.61 20.08 6.83
C SER A 135 17.66 21.16 7.36
N LEU A 136 16.58 20.75 8.04
CA LEU A 136 15.67 21.64 8.76
C LEU A 136 16.16 22.01 10.18
N GLY A 137 17.32 21.52 10.62
CA GLY A 137 17.89 21.81 11.94
C GLY A 137 17.21 21.09 13.12
N LEU A 138 16.47 20.01 12.84
CA LEU A 138 15.63 19.29 13.80
C LEU A 138 16.29 18.00 14.35
N GLN A 139 17.60 18.06 14.60
CA GLN A 139 18.43 16.91 14.98
C GLN A 139 17.93 16.17 16.26
N SER A 140 17.37 16.93 17.22
CA SER A 140 17.04 16.44 18.56
C SER A 140 15.81 15.51 18.65
N ILE A 141 15.02 15.39 17.57
CA ILE A 141 13.82 14.55 17.54
C ILE A 141 14.17 13.06 17.37
N MET A 142 15.36 12.76 16.84
CA MET A 142 15.81 11.38 16.63
C MET A 142 16.53 10.77 17.85
N GLU A 143 17.03 11.59 18.78
CA GLU A 143 17.88 11.12 19.89
C GLU A 143 17.07 10.49 21.04
N THR A 144 15.75 10.65 21.08
CA THR A 144 14.92 10.17 22.20
C THR A 144 14.51 8.69 22.12
N GLY A 145 15.02 7.94 21.14
CA GLY A 145 14.74 6.49 20.99
C GLY A 145 15.96 5.58 21.08
N ALA A 146 17.15 6.13 21.30
CA ALA A 146 18.41 5.37 21.31
C ALA A 146 18.97 5.22 22.74
N GLU A 147 18.16 4.77 23.69
CA GLU A 147 18.67 4.16 24.92
C GLU A 147 18.80 2.65 24.70
N SER A 148 20.07 2.22 24.64
CA SER A 148 20.60 0.94 25.13
C SER A 148 19.66 -0.25 25.11
N ASP A 149 19.86 -1.16 24.15
CA ASP A 149 19.88 -2.57 24.56
C ASP A 149 21.03 -3.31 23.89
N ASP A 150 21.77 -3.95 24.77
CA ASP A 150 23.00 -4.68 24.61
C ASP A 150 22.70 -5.97 23.83
N SER A 151 22.75 -5.91 22.50
CA SER A 151 22.50 -7.08 21.64
C SER A 151 23.70 -8.04 21.59
N SER A 152 24.45 -8.17 22.69
CA SER A 152 25.51 -9.15 22.87
C SER A 152 25.00 -10.58 23.10
N ASP A 153 23.68 -10.78 23.24
CA ASP A 153 23.07 -12.09 23.52
C ASP A 153 22.50 -12.83 22.28
N LEU A 154 22.51 -12.20 21.09
CA LEU A 154 21.98 -12.82 19.87
C LEU A 154 22.93 -13.82 19.20
N SER A 155 24.18 -13.89 19.63
CA SER A 155 25.18 -14.83 19.11
C SER A 155 24.93 -16.28 19.59
N LEU A 156 24.17 -16.47 20.66
CA LEU A 156 23.83 -17.79 21.21
C LEU A 156 22.64 -18.48 20.51
N LEU A 157 21.84 -17.74 19.73
CA LEU A 157 20.74 -18.31 18.94
C LEU A 157 21.19 -18.84 17.56
N PHE A 158 22.45 -18.61 17.17
CA PHE A 158 22.97 -19.01 15.85
C PHE A 158 23.58 -20.42 15.80
N ASN A 159 23.52 -21.20 16.88
CA ASN A 159 24.08 -22.56 16.87
C ASN A 159 23.05 -23.70 16.77
N VAL A 160 21.84 -23.43 16.25
CA VAL A 160 20.94 -24.50 15.81
C VAL A 160 21.06 -24.66 14.30
N GLN A 161 22.01 -25.53 13.96
CA GLN A 161 22.01 -26.45 12.84
C GLN A 161 20.86 -26.26 11.83
N GLU A 162 21.22 -25.63 10.71
CA GLU A 162 20.97 -26.10 9.35
C GLU A 162 19.70 -26.96 9.15
N GLN A 163 18.76 -26.39 8.39
CA GLN A 163 17.62 -27.07 7.73
C GLN A 163 16.19 -26.81 8.27
N ALA A 164 15.98 -25.71 9.01
CA ALA A 164 14.63 -25.15 9.23
C ALA A 164 14.51 -23.70 8.73
N GLN A 165 14.02 -23.59 7.49
CA GLN A 165 13.00 -22.64 7.04
C GLN A 165 13.31 -21.13 7.00
N GLY A 166 13.40 -20.60 5.77
CA GLY A 166 13.37 -19.16 5.48
C GLY A 166 12.27 -18.38 6.22
N THR A 167 11.14 -19.03 6.54
CA THR A 167 9.98 -18.43 7.22
C THR A 167 10.33 -17.70 8.51
N ALA A 168 11.32 -18.15 9.28
CA ALA A 168 11.74 -17.46 10.52
C ALA A 168 12.48 -16.14 10.24
N ARG A 169 13.25 -16.08 9.14
CA ARG A 169 13.98 -14.87 8.72
C ARG A 169 13.02 -13.82 8.14
N GLU A 170 12.05 -14.25 7.35
CA GLU A 170 11.05 -13.35 6.77
C GLU A 170 10.15 -12.71 7.84
N VAL A 171 9.74 -13.46 8.87
CA VAL A 171 8.98 -12.90 10.00
C VAL A 171 9.80 -11.88 10.78
N SER A 172 11.11 -12.09 10.93
CA SER A 172 12.01 -11.12 11.56
C SER A 172 12.15 -9.84 10.73
N GLU A 173 12.28 -9.95 9.41
CA GLU A 173 12.35 -8.80 8.51
C GLU A 173 11.05 -7.98 8.50
N LEU A 174 9.89 -8.64 8.51
CA LEU A 174 8.59 -7.97 8.62
C LEU A 174 8.40 -7.28 9.97
N LYS A 175 8.87 -7.89 11.08
CA LYS A 175 8.86 -7.24 12.40
C LYS A 175 9.73 -5.98 12.42
N LYS A 176 10.92 -6.03 11.82
CA LYS A 176 11.80 -4.85 11.69
C LYS A 176 11.12 -3.75 10.88
N LEU A 177 10.48 -4.09 9.77
CA LEU A 177 9.73 -3.12 8.96
C LEU A 177 8.58 -2.48 9.76
N SER A 178 7.82 -3.27 10.52
CA SER A 178 6.74 -2.76 11.37
C SER A 178 7.26 -1.81 12.44
N ALA A 179 8.38 -2.14 13.10
CA ALA A 179 9.01 -1.26 14.08
C ALA A 179 9.45 0.06 13.43
N TYR A 180 10.11 0.01 12.26
CA TYR A 180 10.51 1.21 11.54
C TYR A 180 9.35 2.11 11.13
N LEU A 181 8.24 1.53 10.65
CA LEU A 181 7.06 2.31 10.30
C LEU A 181 6.45 2.98 11.54
N GLN A 182 6.43 2.28 12.68
CA GLN A 182 5.95 2.83 13.95
C GLN A 182 6.81 3.99 14.43
N ASP A 183 8.14 3.84 14.39
CA ASP A 183 9.08 4.87 14.82
C ASP A 183 9.06 6.11 13.91
N SER A 184 8.68 5.94 12.64
CA SER A 184 8.59 7.04 11.68
C SER A 184 7.34 7.92 11.85
N ILE A 185 6.35 7.52 12.67
CA ILE A 185 5.11 8.28 12.86
C ILE A 185 5.36 9.61 13.58
N GLN A 186 6.12 9.58 14.68
CA GLN A 186 6.34 10.77 15.51
C GLN A 186 7.08 11.89 14.76
N PRO A 187 8.21 11.62 14.07
CA PRO A 187 8.92 12.68 13.33
C PRO A 187 8.07 13.28 12.20
N VAL A 188 7.26 12.47 11.52
CA VAL A 188 6.37 12.96 10.45
C VAL A 188 5.25 13.85 11.00
N GLN A 189 4.66 13.49 12.14
CA GLN A 189 3.66 14.32 12.81
C GLN A 189 4.25 15.65 13.31
N GLU A 190 5.46 15.63 13.85
CA GLU A 190 6.14 16.84 14.30
C GLU A 190 6.52 17.75 13.12
N MET A 191 7.00 17.19 12.01
CA MET A 191 7.20 17.96 10.78
C MET A 191 5.90 18.60 10.29
N ALA A 192 4.79 17.86 10.27
CA ALA A 192 3.50 18.42 9.86
C ALA A 192 3.10 19.61 10.76
N LYS A 193 3.23 19.46 12.08
CA LYS A 193 2.97 20.54 13.04
C LYS A 193 3.88 21.75 12.82
N LEU A 194 5.18 21.51 12.56
CA LEU A 194 6.12 22.59 12.28
C LEU A 194 5.80 23.30 10.95
N MET A 195 5.45 22.55 9.91
CA MET A 195 5.01 23.13 8.64
C MET A 195 3.74 23.96 8.78
N ASP A 196 2.78 23.52 9.59
CA ASP A 196 1.58 24.30 9.90
C ASP A 196 1.94 25.60 10.65
N THR A 197 2.84 25.53 11.64
CA THR A 197 3.29 26.74 12.34
C THR A 197 4.08 27.70 11.44
N GLN A 198 4.95 27.20 10.56
CA GLN A 198 5.65 28.03 9.59
C GLN A 198 4.68 28.66 8.59
N THR A 199 3.70 27.90 8.11
CA THR A 199 2.66 28.41 7.18
C THR A 199 1.85 29.52 7.84
N ALA A 200 1.47 29.36 9.11
CA ALA A 200 0.80 30.41 9.87
C ALA A 200 1.69 31.66 10.03
N LEU A 201 2.98 31.49 10.35
CA LEU A 201 3.93 32.62 10.44
C LEU A 201 4.06 33.39 9.13
N PHE A 202 4.08 32.71 7.98
CA PHE A 202 4.14 33.38 6.68
C PHE A 202 2.89 34.21 6.36
N SER A 203 1.72 33.82 6.86
CA SER A 203 0.48 34.61 6.73
C SER A 203 0.45 35.79 7.69
N ASP A 204 1.04 35.65 8.88
CA ASP A 204 1.04 36.64 9.95
C ASP A 204 2.09 37.76 9.77
N ILE A 205 3.18 37.52 9.03
CA ILE A 205 4.25 38.50 8.78
C ILE A 205 3.99 39.28 7.48
N PRO A 206 4.05 40.64 7.49
CA PRO A 206 3.71 41.51 6.36
C PRO A 206 4.74 41.44 5.22
N SER A 207 4.66 40.36 4.46
CA SER A 207 5.68 39.95 3.47
C SER A 207 5.22 39.99 2.02
N LEU A 208 3.93 40.16 1.76
CA LEU A 208 3.44 40.32 0.38
C LEU A 208 3.69 41.74 -0.12
N TRP A 209 4.04 41.89 -1.40
CA TRP A 209 4.08 43.20 -2.05
C TRP A 209 2.70 43.88 -2.01
N PRO A 210 2.59 45.14 -1.54
CA PRO A 210 1.31 45.76 -1.22
C PRO A 210 0.49 46.18 -2.45
N ILE A 211 1.07 46.27 -3.64
CA ILE A 211 0.33 46.60 -4.87
C ILE A 211 0.06 45.34 -5.70
N LYS A 212 -1.19 45.12 -6.09
CA LYS A 212 -1.63 43.89 -6.78
C LYS A 212 -0.86 43.66 -8.07
N GLY A 213 -0.35 42.44 -8.24
CA GLY A 213 0.40 42.04 -9.42
C GLY A 213 1.90 42.37 -9.38
N GLY A 214 2.42 42.87 -8.24
CA GLY A 214 3.83 43.22 -8.13
C GLY A 214 4.21 44.44 -8.96
N ILE A 215 3.23 45.20 -9.42
CA ILE A 215 3.43 46.43 -10.19
C ILE A 215 3.67 47.56 -9.19
N GLY A 216 4.72 48.35 -9.39
CA GLY A 216 5.12 49.40 -8.46
C GLY A 216 6.63 49.41 -8.32
N HIS A 217 7.22 50.58 -8.51
CA HIS A 217 8.64 50.79 -8.28
C HIS A 217 8.82 51.71 -7.08
N ILE A 218 9.91 51.47 -6.34
CA ILE A 218 10.25 52.30 -5.18
C ILE A 218 10.73 53.65 -5.71
N THR A 219 9.97 54.70 -5.44
CA THR A 219 10.33 56.09 -5.76
C THR A 219 11.07 56.75 -4.62
N MET A 220 10.78 56.33 -3.37
CA MET A 220 11.51 56.77 -2.19
C MET A 220 11.68 55.58 -1.24
N ALA A 221 12.93 55.35 -0.80
CA ALA A 221 13.26 54.28 0.12
C ALA A 221 13.05 54.71 1.57
N PHE A 222 13.03 53.75 2.49
CA PHE A 222 13.03 54.00 3.93
C PHE A 222 14.35 54.65 4.38
N GLY A 223 14.29 55.50 5.40
CA GLY A 223 15.46 56.13 6.01
C GLY A 223 15.77 57.53 5.47
N GLN A 224 17.04 57.93 5.48
CA GLN A 224 17.45 59.30 5.21
C GLN A 224 17.21 59.71 3.75
N ASN A 225 16.32 60.68 3.55
CA ASN A 225 15.95 61.21 2.24
C ASN A 225 15.89 62.75 2.26
N ARG A 226 15.80 63.34 1.07
CA ARG A 226 15.56 64.77 0.89
C ARG A 226 14.06 65.03 0.78
N HIS A 227 13.55 65.92 1.62
CA HIS A 227 12.13 66.25 1.69
C HIS A 227 11.68 66.87 0.36
N PRO A 228 10.66 66.32 -0.31
CA PRO A 228 10.32 66.71 -1.67
C PRO A 228 9.85 68.16 -1.81
N PHE A 229 9.26 68.73 -0.75
CA PHE A 229 8.72 70.10 -0.77
C PHE A 229 9.69 71.17 -0.25
N THR A 230 10.54 70.83 0.72
CA THR A 230 11.41 71.81 1.43
C THR A 230 12.88 71.65 1.06
N GLY A 231 13.25 70.52 0.46
CA GLY A 231 14.63 70.20 0.11
C GLY A 231 15.54 69.91 1.31
N GLN A 232 15.02 69.86 2.54
CA GLN A 232 15.77 69.55 3.75
C GLN A 232 15.92 68.04 3.94
N TRP A 233 16.91 67.60 4.72
CA TRP A 233 17.04 66.19 5.08
C TRP A 233 15.97 65.77 6.09
N TYR A 234 15.38 64.60 5.88
CA TYR A 234 14.42 64.00 6.80
C TYR A 234 14.53 62.47 6.79
N ILE A 235 13.94 61.81 7.78
CA ILE A 235 13.84 60.35 7.83
C ILE A 235 12.46 59.95 7.29
N HIS A 236 12.46 59.25 6.16
CA HIS A 236 11.28 58.66 5.58
C HIS A 236 10.93 57.37 6.33
N THR A 237 9.71 57.32 6.87
CA THR A 237 9.22 56.25 7.76
C THR A 237 8.66 55.04 7.00
N GLY A 238 8.67 55.07 5.68
CA GLY A 238 8.15 53.97 4.87
C GLY A 238 8.89 53.84 3.56
N ILE A 239 8.21 53.23 2.60
CA ILE A 239 8.59 53.23 1.20
C ILE A 239 7.46 53.82 0.37
N ASP A 240 7.83 54.58 -0.66
CA ASP A 240 6.87 55.11 -1.62
C ASP A 240 6.91 54.26 -2.88
N LEU A 241 5.74 53.76 -3.26
CA LEU A 241 5.55 52.86 -4.39
C LEU A 241 4.69 53.53 -5.44
N ALA A 242 5.29 53.91 -6.56
CA ALA A 242 4.59 54.50 -7.68
C ALA A 242 4.33 53.48 -8.79
N THR A 243 3.14 53.55 -9.38
CA THR A 243 2.80 52.83 -10.62
C THR A 243 2.63 53.78 -11.81
N GLY A 244 2.77 55.09 -11.57
CA GLY A 244 2.54 56.14 -12.57
C GLY A 244 1.07 56.51 -12.78
N ARG A 245 0.13 55.92 -12.02
CA ARG A 245 -1.31 56.19 -12.11
C ARG A 245 -2.03 55.91 -10.80
N SER A 246 -3.21 56.51 -10.63
CA SER A 246 -4.12 56.19 -9.53
C SER A 246 -5.02 55.00 -9.87
N GLY A 247 -5.59 54.37 -8.85
CA GLY A 247 -6.61 53.31 -9.01
C GLY A 247 -6.06 51.89 -9.03
N ASP A 248 -4.73 51.70 -8.94
CA ASP A 248 -4.17 50.34 -8.84
C ASP A 248 -4.54 49.71 -7.48
N PRO A 249 -4.92 48.42 -7.43
CA PRO A 249 -5.40 47.80 -6.19
C PRO A 249 -4.29 47.62 -5.16
N ILE A 250 -4.54 48.05 -3.93
CA ILE A 250 -3.66 47.85 -2.76
C ILE A 250 -4.17 46.65 -1.98
N MET A 251 -3.26 45.79 -1.54
CA MET A 251 -3.54 44.55 -0.81
C MET A 251 -2.96 44.57 0.60
N ALA A 252 -3.64 43.89 1.53
CA ALA A 252 -3.10 43.58 2.84
C ALA A 252 -1.85 42.70 2.68
N THR A 253 -0.76 43.05 3.36
CA THR A 253 0.53 42.36 3.21
C THR A 253 0.67 41.13 4.13
N ALA A 254 -0.24 41.01 5.09
CA ALA A 254 -0.44 39.90 6.01
C ALA A 254 -1.90 39.84 6.49
N ASP A 255 -2.29 38.73 7.10
CA ASP A 255 -3.57 38.58 7.79
C ASP A 255 -3.65 39.56 8.97
N GLY A 256 -4.82 40.16 9.20
CA GLY A 256 -4.96 41.11 10.30
C GLY A 256 -6.34 41.72 10.45
N GLN A 257 -6.44 42.65 11.38
CA GLN A 257 -7.65 43.44 11.62
C GLN A 257 -7.37 44.90 11.28
N VAL A 258 -8.27 45.50 10.49
CA VAL A 258 -8.23 46.91 10.17
C VAL A 258 -8.57 47.71 11.43
N ILE A 259 -7.63 48.49 11.95
CA ILE A 259 -7.82 49.28 13.17
C ILE A 259 -8.11 50.75 12.89
N THR A 260 -7.71 51.25 11.71
CA THR A 260 -7.91 52.63 11.29
C THR A 260 -8.27 52.69 9.81
N VAL A 261 -9.28 53.49 9.49
CA VAL A 261 -9.66 53.91 8.13
C VAL A 261 -10.08 55.37 8.26
N GLU A 262 -9.17 56.28 7.99
CA GLU A 262 -9.33 57.71 8.28
C GLU A 262 -8.70 58.57 7.18
N THR A 263 -8.93 59.88 7.27
CA THR A 263 -8.38 60.87 6.35
C THR A 263 -7.81 62.04 7.13
N ASP A 264 -6.59 62.46 6.82
CA ASP A 264 -5.98 63.68 7.35
C ASP A 264 -5.18 64.46 6.29
N SER A 265 -4.72 65.66 6.64
CA SER A 265 -4.01 66.55 5.71
C SER A 265 -2.63 66.06 5.30
N GLY A 266 -1.96 65.27 6.14
CA GLY A 266 -0.63 64.71 5.89
C GLY A 266 -0.71 63.43 5.08
N TRP A 267 -1.29 62.38 5.66
CA TRP A 267 -1.37 61.04 5.05
C TRP A 267 -2.42 60.91 3.96
N GLY A 268 -3.32 61.90 3.84
CA GLY A 268 -4.49 61.77 2.97
C GLY A 268 -5.40 60.67 3.50
N ASN A 269 -5.95 59.87 2.59
CA ASN A 269 -6.71 58.68 2.96
C ASN A 269 -5.74 57.57 3.36
N TYR A 270 -5.91 57.00 4.55
CA TYR A 270 -5.02 55.95 5.02
C TYR A 270 -5.73 54.83 5.79
N ILE A 271 -5.09 53.67 5.77
CA ILE A 271 -5.53 52.45 6.47
C ILE A 271 -4.39 51.99 7.37
N ILE A 272 -4.71 51.58 8.60
CA ILE A 272 -3.78 50.85 9.46
C ILE A 272 -4.36 49.48 9.77
N ILE A 273 -3.54 48.44 9.58
CA ILE A 273 -3.89 47.06 9.84
C ILE A 273 -3.00 46.55 10.97
N LYS A 274 -3.63 45.99 12.01
CA LYS A 274 -2.95 45.28 13.09
C LYS A 274 -2.86 43.81 12.72
N HIS A 275 -1.64 43.29 12.74
CA HIS A 275 -1.34 41.89 12.49
C HIS A 275 -0.99 41.18 13.81
N LYS A 276 -0.66 39.89 13.75
CA LYS A 276 -0.14 39.17 14.91
C LYS A 276 1.30 39.60 15.24
N HIS A 277 1.81 39.12 16.37
CA HIS A 277 3.18 39.36 16.83
C HIS A 277 3.59 40.84 16.96
N GLY A 278 2.61 41.73 17.13
CA GLY A 278 2.85 43.16 17.32
C GLY A 278 3.14 43.94 16.04
N PHE A 279 2.95 43.33 14.86
CA PHE A 279 3.12 44.01 13.58
C PHE A 279 1.93 44.93 13.27
N TYR A 280 2.23 46.09 12.70
CA TYR A 280 1.24 46.97 12.09
C TYR A 280 1.72 47.39 10.70
N THR A 281 0.78 47.59 9.79
CA THR A 281 1.08 48.15 8.47
C THR A 281 0.22 49.38 8.23
N ARG A 282 0.83 50.40 7.63
CA ARG A 282 0.15 51.63 7.22
C ARG A 282 0.17 51.73 5.70
N TYR A 283 -0.96 52.11 5.15
CA TYR A 283 -1.15 52.38 3.72
C TYR A 283 -1.71 53.80 3.61
N ALA A 284 -0.99 54.71 2.98
CA ALA A 284 -1.38 56.13 2.89
C ALA A 284 -1.42 56.64 1.44
N HIS A 285 -1.96 57.85 1.28
CA HIS A 285 -2.25 58.51 -0.01
C HIS A 285 -3.27 57.78 -0.89
N LEU A 286 -4.18 57.01 -0.30
CA LEU A 286 -5.18 56.23 -1.04
C LEU A 286 -6.16 57.13 -1.80
N SER A 287 -6.71 56.63 -2.91
CA SER A 287 -7.84 57.28 -3.60
C SER A 287 -9.18 56.88 -2.99
N SER A 288 -9.32 55.63 -2.56
CA SER A 288 -10.53 55.10 -1.93
C SER A 288 -10.25 53.85 -1.10
N PHE A 289 -11.15 53.58 -0.15
CA PHE A 289 -11.13 52.42 0.74
C PHE A 289 -11.98 51.27 0.19
N ARG A 290 -11.56 50.02 0.40
CA ARG A 290 -12.36 48.80 0.15
C ARG A 290 -12.70 48.03 1.43
N VAL A 291 -12.27 48.55 2.58
CA VAL A 291 -12.47 47.95 3.90
C VAL A 291 -12.97 48.98 4.89
N THR A 292 -13.50 48.49 6.01
CA THR A 292 -14.00 49.31 7.12
C THR A 292 -13.24 49.00 8.40
N ARG A 293 -13.24 49.95 9.35
CA ARG A 293 -12.63 49.75 10.67
C ARG A 293 -13.28 48.55 11.39
N GLY A 294 -12.46 47.69 11.98
CA GLY A 294 -12.87 46.45 12.66
C GLY A 294 -12.90 45.22 11.76
N GLN A 295 -12.86 45.39 10.43
CA GLN A 295 -12.89 44.29 9.48
C GLN A 295 -11.62 43.43 9.56
N HIS A 296 -11.77 42.11 9.54
CA HIS A 296 -10.66 41.18 9.36
C HIS A 296 -10.35 41.04 7.87
N VAL A 297 -9.06 41.08 7.55
CA VAL A 297 -8.56 40.94 6.18
C VAL A 297 -7.57 39.80 6.10
N GLN A 298 -7.54 39.14 4.94
CA GLN A 298 -6.55 38.12 4.62
C GLN A 298 -5.42 38.71 3.78
N LYS A 299 -4.23 38.13 3.89
CA LYS A 299 -3.08 38.45 3.05
C LYS A 299 -3.45 38.38 1.57
N GLY A 300 -3.19 39.44 0.82
CA GLY A 300 -3.55 39.57 -0.60
C GLY A 300 -4.97 40.08 -0.87
N GLN A 301 -5.80 40.26 0.16
CA GLN A 301 -7.11 40.89 0.00
C GLN A 301 -6.95 42.36 -0.37
N VAL A 302 -7.73 42.83 -1.35
CA VAL A 302 -7.73 44.24 -1.75
C VAL A 302 -8.37 45.10 -0.65
N ILE A 303 -7.63 46.08 -0.14
CA ILE A 303 -8.02 46.96 0.96
C ILE A 303 -8.30 48.39 0.52
N GLY A 304 -7.83 48.79 -0.66
CA GLY A 304 -8.05 50.11 -1.21
C GLY A 304 -7.38 50.27 -2.56
N TYR A 305 -7.22 51.52 -2.98
CA TYR A 305 -6.64 51.85 -4.27
C TYR A 305 -5.62 52.98 -4.17
N VAL A 306 -4.55 52.87 -4.94
CA VAL A 306 -3.51 53.89 -5.07
C VAL A 306 -4.15 55.24 -5.42
N GLY A 307 -3.66 56.32 -4.82
CA GLY A 307 -4.18 57.66 -5.04
C GLY A 307 -3.09 58.71 -4.96
N ASN A 308 -3.52 59.94 -4.72
CA ASN A 308 -2.66 61.13 -4.63
C ASN A 308 -3.27 62.12 -3.62
N THR A 309 -3.67 61.64 -2.45
CA THR A 309 -4.35 62.43 -1.41
C THR A 309 -3.36 62.85 -0.31
N GLY A 310 -3.64 63.94 0.41
CA GLY A 310 -2.73 64.46 1.44
C GLY A 310 -1.49 65.14 0.85
N ILE A 311 -0.37 65.09 1.57
CA ILE A 311 0.91 65.63 1.13
C ILE A 311 1.58 64.61 0.21
N SER A 312 1.39 64.77 -1.09
CA SER A 312 1.91 63.85 -2.11
C SER A 312 2.36 64.61 -3.35
N THR A 313 3.44 64.15 -3.99
CA THR A 313 3.98 64.75 -5.24
C THR A 313 3.39 64.15 -6.52
N GLY A 314 2.66 63.05 -6.41
CA GLY A 314 2.04 62.35 -7.54
C GLY A 314 1.46 61.00 -7.11
N PRO A 315 0.76 60.26 -8.01
CA PRO A 315 0.12 59.01 -7.63
C PRO A 315 1.09 57.93 -7.13
N HIS A 316 1.01 57.60 -5.84
CA HIS A 316 1.82 56.58 -5.20
C HIS A 316 1.13 56.01 -3.94
N LEU A 317 1.66 54.90 -3.44
CA LEU A 317 1.34 54.34 -2.13
C LEU A 317 2.51 54.61 -1.20
N HIS A 318 2.27 55.29 -0.10
CA HIS A 318 3.20 55.28 1.03
C HIS A 318 2.89 54.08 1.93
N TYR A 319 3.88 53.22 2.16
CA TYR A 319 3.75 51.97 2.89
C TYR A 319 4.75 51.88 4.04
N GLU A 320 4.25 51.62 5.25
CA GLU A 320 5.08 51.45 6.44
C GLU A 320 4.85 50.08 7.08
N VAL A 321 5.88 49.56 7.72
CA VAL A 321 5.83 48.41 8.62
C VAL A 321 6.28 48.86 10.01
N HIS A 322 5.53 48.47 11.02
CA HIS A 322 5.82 48.80 12.42
C HIS A 322 5.88 47.52 13.25
N ILE A 323 6.74 47.51 14.27
CA ILE A 323 6.77 46.50 15.33
C ILE A 323 6.56 47.22 16.66
N GLY A 324 5.38 47.02 17.27
CA GLY A 324 5.00 47.80 18.44
C GLY A 324 4.88 49.29 18.11
N SER A 325 5.72 50.12 18.74
CA SER A 325 5.79 51.57 18.49
C SER A 325 6.79 51.97 17.42
N ASP A 326 7.66 51.05 16.99
CA ASP A 326 8.82 51.38 16.19
C ASP A 326 8.54 51.13 14.70
N VAL A 327 8.90 52.13 13.90
CA VAL A 327 8.88 52.02 12.44
C VAL A 327 10.12 51.25 11.99
N VAL A 328 9.94 50.26 11.13
CA VAL A 328 11.03 49.43 10.60
C VAL A 328 11.05 49.48 9.07
N ASP A 329 12.23 49.25 8.50
CA ASP A 329 12.41 49.20 7.05
C ASP A 329 11.51 48.11 6.42
N PRO A 330 10.49 48.48 5.61
CA PRO A 330 9.59 47.53 4.97
C PRO A 330 10.32 46.56 4.03
N MET A 331 11.46 46.96 3.46
CA MET A 331 12.22 46.16 2.50
C MET A 331 12.82 44.90 3.12
N LYS A 332 12.95 44.83 4.46
CA LYS A 332 13.39 43.63 5.17
C LYS A 332 12.32 42.53 5.21
N TYR A 333 11.07 42.87 4.97
CA TYR A 333 9.93 41.95 5.10
C TYR A 333 9.29 41.62 3.76
N LEU A 334 9.25 42.60 2.84
CA LEU A 334 8.59 42.44 1.55
C LEU A 334 9.35 41.47 0.64
N ASN A 335 8.64 40.45 0.15
CA ASN A 335 9.14 39.56 -0.87
C ASN A 335 9.01 40.23 -2.24
N ILE A 336 10.11 40.81 -2.73
CA ILE A 336 10.21 41.35 -4.07
C ILE A 336 10.24 40.15 -5.04
N LYS A 337 9.06 39.69 -5.46
CA LYS A 337 9.00 38.82 -6.64
C LYS A 337 9.50 39.62 -7.82
N ASN A 338 10.68 39.26 -8.32
CA ASN A 338 11.29 39.84 -9.51
C ASN A 338 10.49 39.37 -10.75
N THR A 339 9.24 39.81 -10.88
CA THR A 339 8.38 39.48 -12.02
C THR A 339 8.75 40.42 -13.18
N GLY A 340 9.79 40.06 -13.94
CA GLY A 340 10.01 40.70 -15.25
C GLY A 340 11.43 40.80 -15.77
N ARG A 341 12.12 39.68 -15.98
CA ARG A 341 12.94 39.52 -17.19
C ARG A 341 12.72 38.11 -17.74
N LYS A 342 11.66 37.95 -18.53
CA LYS A 342 11.74 37.00 -19.65
C LYS A 342 12.76 37.63 -20.62
N LYS A 343 13.96 37.07 -20.68
CA LYS A 343 14.84 37.26 -21.83
C LYS A 343 14.39 36.32 -22.93
#